data_AF-A0A9X2MC22-F1
#
_entry.id   AF-A0A9X2MC22-F1
#
_cell.length_a   1.000
_cell.length_b   1.000
_cell.length_c   1.000
_cell.angle_alpha   90.00
_cell.angle_beta   90.00
_cell.angle_gamma   90.00
#
_symmetry.space_group_name_H-M   'P 1'
#
loop_
_entity.id
_entity.type
_entity.pdbx_description
1 polymer ?
#
loop_
_entity_poly.entity_id
_entity_poly.type
_entity_poly.pdbx_seq_one_letter_code
_entity_poly.pdbx_strand_id
1 'polypeptide(L)' 'MFSKLIKKYKEYKIVNSNKPKKVCSCYNVSNHDIMKALNNGCSGINEVRKSTKAGTACGKCNSSVEYEIYKALKK' A
#
# COMPACT_ATOMS: atom_id res chain seq x y z
N MET A 1 -18.59 -25.72 -7.10
CA MET A 1 -19.04 -24.32 -7.24
C MET A 1 -18.09 -23.32 -6.56
N PHE A 2 -17.75 -23.50 -5.27
CA PHE A 2 -16.90 -22.59 -4.48
C PHE A 2 -15.46 -22.38 -5.00
N SER A 3 -14.84 -23.40 -5.60
CA SER A 3 -13.49 -23.32 -6.15
C SER A 3 -13.32 -22.31 -7.29
N LYS A 4 -14.36 -22.12 -8.13
CA LYS A 4 -14.37 -21.08 -9.19
C LYS A 4 -14.40 -19.66 -8.60
N LEU A 5 -15.16 -19.45 -7.52
CA LEU A 5 -15.23 -18.16 -6.83
C LEU A 5 -13.89 -17.81 -6.17
N ILE A 6 -13.22 -18.78 -5.55
CA ILE A 6 -11.90 -18.57 -4.93
C ILE A 6 -10.86 -18.21 -5.99
N LYS A 7 -10.85 -18.88 -7.16
CA LYS A 7 -9.97 -18.52 -8.29
C LYS A 7 -10.24 -17.09 -8.79
N LYS A 8 -11.50 -16.76 -9.04
CA LYS A 8 -11.91 -15.43 -9.52
C LYS A 8 -11.57 -14.32 -8.50
N TYR A 9 -11.71 -14.59 -7.20
CA TYR A 9 -11.31 -13.66 -6.13
C TYR A 9 -9.78 -13.48 -6.07
N LYS A 10 -8.99 -14.55 -6.21
CA LYS A 10 -7.52 -14.46 -6.31
C LYS A 10 -7.11 -13.61 -7.51
N GLU A 11 -7.64 -13.88 -8.70
CA GLU A 11 -7.35 -13.10 -9.90
C GLU A 11 -7.74 -11.62 -9.75
N TYR A 12 -8.96 -11.32 -9.26
CA TYR A 12 -9.40 -9.95 -9.00
C TYR A 12 -8.48 -9.22 -8.00
N LYS A 13 -8.06 -9.90 -6.93
CA LYS A 13 -7.16 -9.33 -5.91
C LYS A 13 -5.76 -9.04 -6.45
N ILE A 14 -5.25 -9.87 -7.36
CA ILE A 14 -3.95 -9.68 -8.03
C ILE A 14 -4.01 -8.46 -8.97
N VAL A 15 -5.08 -8.33 -9.77
CA VAL A 15 -5.24 -7.20 -10.69
C VAL A 15 -5.39 -5.87 -9.93
N ASN A 16 -6.17 -5.87 -8.85
CA ASN A 16 -6.39 -4.65 -8.06
C ASN A 16 -5.17 -4.24 -7.21
N SER A 17 -4.27 -5.19 -6.92
CA SER A 17 -3.01 -4.94 -6.19
C SER A 17 -2.04 -4.05 -6.97
N ASN A 18 -2.08 -4.08 -8.31
CA ASN A 18 -1.13 -3.39 -9.18
C ASN A 18 -1.63 -2.06 -9.74
N LYS A 19 -2.83 -1.61 -9.34
CA LYS A 19 -3.39 -0.34 -9.82
C LYS A 19 -2.86 0.84 -8.99
N PRO A 20 -2.56 2.00 -9.59
CA PRO A 20 -2.28 3.21 -8.84
C PRO A 20 -3.50 3.58 -8.00
N LYS A 21 -3.34 3.52 -6.68
CA LYS A 21 -4.40 3.84 -5.71
C LYS A 21 -3.90 4.94 -4.79
N LYS A 22 -4.70 5.99 -4.63
CA LYS A 22 -4.44 6.99 -3.57
C LYS A 22 -4.66 6.34 -2.21
N VAL A 23 -3.62 6.39 -1.38
CA VAL A 23 -3.61 5.82 -0.04
C VAL A 23 -3.86 6.92 0.99
N CYS A 24 -3.24 8.10 0.81
CA CYS A 24 -3.45 9.26 1.69
C CYS A 24 -4.04 10.43 0.91
N SER A 25 -5.23 10.90 1.28
CA SER A 25 -5.85 12.08 0.65
C SER A 25 -5.26 13.41 1.13
N CYS A 26 -4.74 13.47 2.37
CA CYS A 26 -4.22 14.72 2.94
C CYS A 26 -2.93 15.20 2.24
N TYR A 27 -2.04 14.27 1.95
CA TYR A 27 -0.76 14.55 1.27
C TYR A 27 -0.72 14.01 -0.15
N ASN A 28 -1.87 13.59 -0.68
CA ASN A 28 -2.04 13.05 -2.03
C ASN A 28 -1.05 11.91 -2.38
N VAL A 29 -0.78 11.03 -1.40
CA VAL A 29 0.18 9.93 -1.52
C VAL A 29 -0.48 8.70 -2.11
N SER A 30 0.17 8.09 -3.10
CA SER A 30 -0.25 6.84 -3.75
C SER A 30 0.55 5.62 -3.28
N ASN A 31 0.08 4.42 -3.61
CA ASN A 31 0.86 3.19 -3.40
C ASN A 31 2.21 3.23 -4.12
N HIS A 32 2.29 3.89 -5.27
CA HIS A 32 3.52 4.02 -6.04
C HIS A 32 4.56 4.89 -5.32
N ASP A 33 4.11 5.94 -4.62
CA ASP A 33 4.99 6.77 -3.79
C ASP A 33 5.54 5.98 -2.60
N ILE A 34 4.71 5.13 -1.99
CA ILE A 34 5.13 4.20 -0.93
C ILE A 34 6.19 3.23 -1.46
N MET A 35 5.95 2.61 -2.62
CA MET A 35 6.93 1.70 -3.24
C MET A 35 8.22 2.42 -3.64
N LYS A 36 8.13 3.65 -4.14
CA LYS A 36 9.30 4.47 -4.46
C LYS A 36 10.12 4.77 -3.19
N ALA A 37 9.47 5.11 -2.08
CA ALA A 37 10.15 5.31 -0.80
C ALA A 37 10.89 4.03 -0.34
N LEU A 38 10.26 2.86 -0.47
CA LEU A 38 10.90 1.57 -0.18
C LEU A 38 12.11 1.30 -1.09
N ASN A 39 11.98 1.55 -2.40
CA ASN A 39 13.09 1.42 -3.37
C ASN A 39 14.23 2.41 -3.10
N ASN A 40 13.93 3.58 -2.53
CA ASN A 40 14.93 4.57 -2.12
C ASN A 40 15.66 4.19 -0.82
N GLY A 41 15.40 3.00 -0.25
CA GLY A 41 16.09 2.50 0.94
C GLY A 41 15.27 2.58 2.22
N CYS A 42 13.99 2.95 2.17
CA CYS A 42 13.14 2.83 3.36
C CYS A 42 12.87 1.34 3.64
N SER A 43 13.24 0.85 4.82
CA SER A 43 13.03 -0.56 5.21
C SER A 43 11.91 -0.75 6.23
N GLY A 44 11.18 0.31 6.58
CA GLY A 44 10.18 0.25 7.65
C GLY A 44 9.10 1.31 7.55
N ILE A 45 8.02 1.08 8.30
CA ILE A 45 6.83 1.94 8.33
C ILE A 45 7.21 3.38 8.70
N ASN A 46 8.06 3.54 9.71
CA ASN A 46 8.43 4.87 10.20
C ASN A 46 9.21 5.69 9.16
N GLU A 47 10.13 5.04 8.43
CA GLU A 47 10.93 5.68 7.38
C GLU A 47 10.08 6.05 6.16
N VAL A 48 9.15 5.17 5.76
CA VAL A 48 8.18 5.49 4.71
C VAL A 48 7.26 6.63 5.13
N ARG A 49 6.79 6.67 6.38
CA ARG A 49 5.97 7.77 6.90
C ARG A 49 6.73 9.09 6.91
N LYS A 50 8.01 9.10 7.29
CA LYS A 50 8.86 10.31 7.20
C LYS A 50 9.03 10.77 5.75
N SER A 51 9.28 9.84 4.84
CA SER A 51 9.51 10.16 3.42
C SER A 51 8.23 10.63 2.70
N THR A 52 7.10 9.97 2.95
CA THR A 52 5.85 10.21 2.22
C THR A 52 4.85 11.10 2.97
N LYS A 53 5.04 11.31 4.27
CA LYS A 53 4.08 11.97 5.19
C LYS A 53 2.74 11.26 5.32
N ALA A 54 2.56 10.09 4.69
CA ALA A 54 1.30 9.38 4.72
C ALA A 54 0.97 8.92 6.15
N GLY A 55 -0.16 9.37 6.70
CA GLY A 55 -0.61 8.97 8.03
C GLY A 55 -0.29 9.93 9.17
N THR A 56 0.46 11.01 8.91
CA THR A 56 0.83 11.99 9.96
C THR A 56 -0.17 13.15 10.12
N ALA A 57 -1.10 13.35 9.17
CA ALA A 57 -2.10 14.42 9.24
C ALA A 57 -3.36 13.99 9.99
N CYS A 58 -4.27 13.25 9.34
CA CYS A 58 -5.55 12.83 9.93
C CYS A 58 -5.54 11.39 10.45
N GLY A 59 -4.47 10.63 10.22
CA GLY A 59 -4.33 9.23 10.63
C GLY A 59 -5.23 8.20 9.94
N LYS A 60 -6.27 8.60 9.20
CA LYS A 60 -7.26 7.68 8.58
C LYS A 60 -6.65 6.64 7.64
N CYS A 61 -5.54 6.98 6.98
CA CYS A 61 -4.85 6.08 6.06
C CYS A 61 -3.81 5.17 6.72
N ASN A 62 -3.59 5.25 8.03
CA ASN A 62 -2.50 4.52 8.72
C ASN A 62 -2.54 3.02 8.45
N SER A 63 -3.70 2.37 8.63
CA SER A 63 -3.85 0.94 8.39
C SER A 63 -3.61 0.56 6.92
N SER A 64 -4.01 1.42 5.97
CA SER A 64 -3.78 1.17 4.55
C SER A 64 -2.30 1.33 4.16
N VAL A 65 -1.63 2.34 4.72
CA VAL A 65 -0.19 2.56 4.51
C VAL A 65 0.61 1.38 5.07
N GLU A 66 0.33 0.97 6.31
CA GLU A 66 1.00 -0.17 6.92
C GLU A 66 0.79 -1.44 6.11
N TYR A 67 -0.44 -1.71 5.66
CA TYR A 67 -0.74 -2.88 4.83
C TYR A 67 0.09 -2.91 3.53
N GLU A 68 0.16 -1.80 2.80
CA GLU A 68 0.94 -1.72 1.55
C GLU A 68 2.45 -1.91 1.83
N ILE A 69 2.96 -1.34 2.92
CA ILE A 69 4.37 -1.50 3.32
C ILE A 69 4.66 -2.96 3.69
N TYR A 70 3.85 -3.57 4.56
CA TYR A 70 4.02 -4.97 4.95
C TYR A 70 3.98 -5.92 3.75
N LYS A 71 3.04 -5.69 2.83
CA LYS A 71 2.93 -6.46 1.59
C LYS A 71 4.16 -6.28 0.68
N ALA A 72 4.73 -5.08 0.62
CA ALA A 72 5.92 -4.80 -0.16
C ALA A 72 7.23 -5.32 0.49
N LEU A 73 7.28 -5.42 1.83
CA LEU A 73 8.41 -5.99 2.56
C LEU A 73 8.37 -7.53 2.60
N LYS A 74 7.19 -8.13 2.61
CA LYS A 74 7.00 -9.60 2.62
C LYS A 74 7.09 -10.21 1.21
N LYS A 75 7.75 -9.50 0.28
CA LYS A 75 7.89 -9.89 -1.11
C LYS A 75 8.76 -11.13 -1.27
#